data_AF-A0A9X5H517-F1
#
_entry.id   AF-A0A9X5H517-F1
#
_cell.length_a   1.000
_cell.length_b   1.000
_cell.length_c   1.000
_cell.angle_alpha   90.00
_cell.angle_beta   90.00
_cell.angle_gamma   90.00
#
_symmetry.space_group_name_H-M   'P 1'
#
loop_
_entity.id
_entity.type
_entity.pdbx_description
1 polymer ?
#
loop_
_entity_poly.entity_id
_entity_poly.type
_entity_poly.pdbx_seq_one_letter_code
_entity_poly.pdbx_strand_id
1 'polypeptide(L)'
;MKKDICAYTYEQLQAEIQAMGEQKFRAKQIYEWLHVRLAEDFSEMTNLSRELRARLAEAYEILPVVLLEKRESRLDVTCKCLFRLWDGNVVESVWMRYSYGNSVCISSQAGCRMGCRFCASGIGGLERSLSPSEMLGQVYRLQRIMGERVSNVVVMGTGEPLDNYGSLLTFLHILTGEHGLHISQRSVTVSTCGIVPRIYDLAGEHLQITLAISLHGATQEKRKELMPVANAYGLEDLLSACDAYFSETGRRITFEYSLIRGVNDTEEDARELIRILGPRNCHLNLIPVNAVKEYNLKQPDRKNAQNFKNKLEKYGINVTLRREMGADIDGACGQLRRSYVQTRIEEAEI
;
A
#
# COMPACT_ATOMS: atom_id res chain seq x y z
N MET A 1 -5.93 25.64 10.19
CA MET A 1 -5.08 24.75 9.37
C MET A 1 -5.25 25.19 7.94
N LYS A 2 -4.16 25.31 7.18
CA LYS A 2 -4.27 25.71 5.77
C LYS A 2 -4.79 24.52 4.97
N LYS A 3 -5.17 24.75 3.72
CA LYS A 3 -5.59 23.66 2.84
C LYS A 3 -4.34 22.94 2.31
N ASP A 4 -4.34 21.61 2.34
CA ASP A 4 -3.27 20.80 1.78
C ASP A 4 -3.39 20.73 0.25
N ILE A 5 -2.55 21.49 -0.44
CA ILE A 5 -2.63 21.64 -1.90
C ILE A 5 -2.19 20.37 -2.64
N CYS A 6 -1.36 19.53 -2.00
CA CYS A 6 -0.85 18.29 -2.59
C CYS A 6 -1.92 17.18 -2.65
N ALA A 7 -3.05 17.35 -1.98
CA ALA A 7 -4.16 16.42 -2.00
C ALA A 7 -5.17 16.70 -3.12
N TYR A 8 -4.99 17.76 -3.91
CA TYR A 8 -5.91 18.12 -4.98
C TYR A 8 -5.62 17.37 -6.28
N THR A 9 -6.68 16.92 -6.94
CA THR A 9 -6.60 16.56 -8.36
C THR A 9 -6.28 17.81 -9.19
N TYR A 10 -5.86 17.60 -10.43
CA TYR A 10 -5.54 18.70 -11.33
C TYR A 10 -6.73 19.65 -11.53
N GLU A 11 -7.94 19.11 -11.66
CA GLU A 11 -9.18 19.87 -11.84
C GLU A 11 -9.51 20.69 -10.59
N GLN A 12 -9.34 20.10 -9.41
CA GLN A 12 -9.53 20.79 -8.13
C GLN A 12 -8.53 21.94 -7.96
N LEU A 13 -7.25 21.68 -8.26
CA LEU A 13 -6.23 22.74 -8.24
C LEU A 13 -6.57 23.84 -9.25
N GLN A 14 -6.99 23.48 -10.46
CA GLN A 14 -7.39 24.48 -11.46
C GLN A 14 -8.53 25.37 -10.95
N ALA A 15 -9.54 24.79 -10.30
CA ALA A 15 -10.65 25.55 -9.73
C ALA A 15 -10.18 26.49 -8.60
N GLU A 16 -9.33 26.02 -7.69
CA GLU A 16 -8.77 26.83 -6.60
C GLU A 16 -7.93 28.01 -7.14
N ILE A 17 -7.05 27.76 -8.13
CA ILE A 17 -6.22 28.80 -8.75
C ILE A 17 -7.08 29.84 -9.50
N GLN A 18 -8.15 29.41 -10.16
CA GLN A 18 -9.09 30.36 -10.78
C GLN A 18 -9.86 31.18 -9.75
N ALA A 19 -10.26 30.58 -8.63
CA ALA A 19 -10.93 31.29 -7.54
C ALA A 19 -10.03 32.35 -6.88
N MET A 20 -8.71 32.15 -6.94
CA MET A 20 -7.71 33.16 -6.57
C MET A 20 -7.53 34.28 -7.63
N GLY A 21 -8.27 34.27 -8.74
CA GLY A 21 -8.14 35.26 -9.81
C GLY A 21 -6.92 35.07 -10.71
N GLU A 22 -6.24 33.93 -10.62
CA GLU A 22 -5.11 33.58 -11.48
C GLU A 22 -5.57 32.88 -12.77
N GLN A 23 -4.76 32.95 -13.82
CA GLN A 23 -5.05 32.29 -15.09
C GLN A 23 -4.93 30.77 -14.97
N LYS A 24 -5.80 30.01 -15.67
CA LYS A 24 -5.84 28.54 -15.64
C LYS A 24 -4.48 27.87 -15.85
N PHE A 25 -3.63 28.41 -16.72
CA PHE A 25 -2.32 27.82 -17.02
C PHE A 25 -1.38 27.80 -15.80
N ARG A 26 -1.61 28.65 -14.79
CA ARG A 26 -0.83 28.65 -13.53
C ARG A 26 -1.03 27.35 -12.75
N ALA A 27 -2.22 26.75 -12.82
CA ALA A 27 -2.48 25.46 -12.19
C ALA A 27 -1.54 24.38 -12.72
N LYS A 28 -1.31 24.33 -14.05
CA LYS A 28 -0.35 23.41 -14.67
C LYS A 28 1.07 23.59 -14.13
N GLN A 29 1.53 24.83 -13.99
CA GLN A 29 2.86 25.11 -13.46
C GLN A 29 2.99 24.66 -12.00
N ILE A 30 2.00 24.96 -11.16
CA ILE A 30 1.98 24.56 -9.76
C ILE A 30 1.92 23.04 -9.64
N TYR A 31 1.04 22.38 -10.40
CA TYR A 31 0.90 20.92 -10.39
C TYR A 31 2.20 20.20 -10.79
N GLU A 32 2.90 20.71 -11.81
CA GLU A 32 4.23 20.20 -12.20
C GLU A 32 5.24 20.35 -11.06
N TRP A 33 5.25 21.47 -10.34
CA TRP A 33 6.13 21.65 -9.20
C TRP A 33 5.82 20.66 -8.07
N LEU A 34 4.55 20.44 -7.76
CA LEU A 34 4.14 19.57 -6.66
C LEU A 34 4.36 18.08 -6.98
N HIS A 35 4.09 17.65 -8.21
CA HIS A 35 3.97 16.21 -8.53
C HIS A 35 5.02 15.69 -9.52
N VAL A 36 5.81 16.57 -10.15
CA VAL A 36 6.90 16.19 -11.06
C VAL A 36 8.25 16.62 -10.50
N ARG A 37 8.38 17.91 -10.15
CA ARG A 37 9.62 18.46 -9.54
C ARG A 37 9.70 18.21 -8.04
N LEU A 38 8.58 17.81 -7.44
CA LEU A 38 8.45 17.38 -6.05
C LEU A 38 8.81 18.48 -5.03
N ALA A 39 8.52 19.75 -5.35
CA ALA A 39 8.82 20.89 -4.48
C ALA A 39 8.23 20.70 -3.07
N GLU A 40 8.99 21.08 -2.05
CA GLU A 40 8.61 20.97 -0.65
C GLU A 40 8.20 22.33 -0.07
N ASP A 41 8.58 23.42 -0.72
CA ASP A 41 8.18 24.77 -0.38
C ASP A 41 7.79 25.60 -1.62
N PHE A 42 6.83 26.51 -1.47
CA PHE A 42 6.38 27.37 -2.56
C PHE A 42 7.50 28.28 -3.11
N SER A 43 8.51 28.61 -2.29
CA SER A 43 9.67 29.40 -2.73
C SER A 43 10.49 28.70 -3.83
N GLU A 44 10.46 27.36 -3.91
CA GLU A 44 11.14 26.60 -4.96
C GLU A 44 10.53 26.81 -6.34
N MET A 45 9.28 27.29 -6.43
CA MET A 45 8.54 27.47 -7.68
C MET A 45 9.00 28.71 -8.46
N THR A 46 10.23 28.69 -8.98
CA THR A 46 10.94 29.87 -9.52
C THR A 46 10.32 30.49 -10.77
N ASN A 47 9.47 29.75 -11.50
CA ASN A 47 8.72 30.26 -12.65
C ASN A 47 7.40 30.97 -12.27
N LEU A 48 7.08 31.04 -10.98
CA LEU A 48 5.95 31.79 -10.44
C LEU A 48 6.40 33.15 -9.90
N SER A 49 5.52 34.16 -9.98
CA SER A 49 5.79 35.48 -9.42
C SER A 49 5.99 35.38 -7.90
N ARG A 50 6.74 36.32 -7.31
CA ARG A 50 6.89 36.39 -5.85
C ARG A 50 5.55 36.57 -5.15
N GLU A 51 4.67 37.38 -5.73
CA GLU A 51 3.31 37.60 -5.24
C GLU A 51 2.48 36.31 -5.21
N LEU A 52 2.46 35.53 -6.31
CA LEU A 52 1.70 34.29 -6.35
C LEU A 52 2.23 33.27 -5.33
N ARG A 53 3.56 33.14 -5.20
CA ARG A 53 4.16 32.27 -4.17
C ARG A 53 3.75 32.67 -2.75
N ALA A 54 3.73 33.97 -2.45
CA ALA A 54 3.29 34.46 -1.15
C ALA A 54 1.81 34.15 -0.89
N ARG A 55 0.94 34.37 -1.88
CA ARG A 55 -0.50 34.05 -1.78
C ARG A 55 -0.76 32.56 -1.60
N LEU A 56 0.00 31.70 -2.30
CA LEU A 56 -0.06 30.25 -2.11
C LEU A 56 0.36 29.87 -0.69
N ALA A 57 1.48 30.43 -0.22
CA ALA A 57 1.98 30.19 1.13
C ALA A 57 1.03 30.71 2.22
N GLU A 58 0.21 31.72 1.96
CA GLU A 58 -0.81 32.21 2.89
C GLU A 58 -2.02 31.28 2.96
N ALA A 59 -2.51 30.81 1.81
CA ALA A 59 -3.76 30.05 1.71
C ALA A 59 -3.61 28.53 1.86
N TYR A 60 -2.45 27.99 1.49
CA TYR A 60 -2.21 26.55 1.40
C TYR A 60 -0.94 26.13 2.15
N GLU A 61 -0.83 24.82 2.35
CA GLU A 61 0.38 24.18 2.85
C GLU A 61 0.74 22.94 2.01
N ILE A 62 2.03 22.61 2.03
CA ILE A 62 2.57 21.35 1.51
C ILE A 62 2.91 20.51 2.74
N LEU A 63 2.11 19.49 3.03
CA LEU A 63 2.31 18.68 4.24
C LEU A 63 3.61 17.88 4.16
N PRO A 64 4.49 17.96 5.17
CA PRO A 64 5.80 17.31 5.11
C PRO A 64 5.72 15.81 5.40
N VAL A 65 6.50 15.04 4.65
CA VAL A 65 6.83 13.62 4.94
C VAL A 65 8.33 13.54 5.22
N VAL A 66 8.69 13.54 6.50
CA VAL A 66 10.08 13.73 6.96
C VAL A 66 10.74 12.40 7.20
N LEU A 67 11.90 12.15 6.59
CA LEU A 67 12.69 10.94 6.85
C LEU A 67 13.24 10.98 8.28
N LEU A 68 12.92 9.96 9.08
CA LEU A 68 13.50 9.76 10.41
C LEU A 68 14.63 8.73 10.39
N GLU A 69 14.41 7.61 9.71
CA GLU A 69 15.34 6.49 9.69
C GLU A 69 15.35 5.85 8.30
N LYS A 70 16.54 5.45 7.84
CA LYS A 70 16.76 4.73 6.59
C LYS A 70 17.57 3.47 6.89
N ARG A 71 17.10 2.31 6.42
CA ARG A 71 17.82 1.03 6.49
C ARG A 71 17.98 0.45 5.09
N GLU A 72 19.20 0.14 4.71
CA GLU A 72 19.52 -0.47 3.43
C GLU A 72 19.96 -1.91 3.63
N SER A 73 19.37 -2.82 2.86
CA SER A 73 19.76 -4.23 2.88
C SER A 73 21.18 -4.39 2.34
N ARG A 74 21.93 -5.30 2.97
CA ARG A 74 23.25 -5.74 2.49
C ARG A 74 23.13 -6.96 1.56
N LEU A 75 21.95 -7.58 1.51
CA LEU A 75 21.68 -8.82 0.77
C LEU A 75 21.01 -8.57 -0.58
N ASP A 76 20.27 -7.49 -0.70
CA ASP A 76 19.59 -7.07 -1.93
C ASP A 76 19.42 -5.55 -2.00
N VAL A 77 18.84 -5.05 -3.10
CA VAL A 77 18.63 -3.61 -3.32
C VAL A 77 17.26 -3.20 -2.76
N THR A 78 17.07 -3.44 -1.46
CA THR A 78 15.90 -3.01 -0.69
C THR A 78 16.31 -1.89 0.27
N CYS A 79 15.51 -0.83 0.31
CA CYS A 79 15.69 0.27 1.27
C CYS A 79 14.37 0.50 2.01
N LYS A 80 14.40 0.44 3.34
CA LYS A 80 13.26 0.71 4.21
C LYS A 80 13.42 2.07 4.86
N CYS A 81 12.38 2.88 4.81
CA CYS A 81 12.37 4.23 5.39
C CYS A 81 11.25 4.34 6.42
N LEU A 82 11.56 4.99 7.54
CA LEU A 82 10.58 5.47 8.50
C LEU A 82 10.35 6.96 8.26
N PHE A 83 9.10 7.35 8.06
CA PHE A 83 8.71 8.73 7.83
C PHE A 83 7.84 9.24 8.97
N ARG A 84 8.06 10.51 9.36
CA ARG A 84 7.18 11.27 10.24
C ARG A 84 6.27 12.16 9.42
N LEU A 85 4.99 12.14 9.77
CA LEU A 85 3.94 12.96 9.19
C LEU A 85 3.80 14.28 9.95
N TRP A 86 2.97 15.19 9.42
CA TRP A 86 2.81 16.55 9.96
C TRP A 86 2.34 16.58 11.42
N ASP A 87 1.55 15.60 11.84
CA ASP A 87 0.98 15.46 13.18
C ASP A 87 1.84 14.61 14.12
N GLY A 88 3.04 14.22 13.69
CA GLY A 88 3.97 13.41 14.50
C GLY A 88 3.76 11.91 14.41
N ASN A 89 2.69 11.43 13.77
CA ASN A 89 2.54 10.01 13.45
C ASN A 89 3.67 9.54 12.54
N VAL A 90 4.03 8.25 12.64
CA VAL A 90 5.06 7.65 11.81
C VAL A 90 4.52 6.50 10.96
N VAL A 91 5.04 6.38 9.75
CA VAL A 91 4.70 5.36 8.76
C VAL A 91 5.95 4.80 8.10
N GLU A 92 5.85 3.57 7.60
CA GLU A 92 6.93 2.91 6.87
C GLU A 92 6.66 2.93 5.37
N SER A 93 7.75 3.00 4.61
CA SER A 93 7.72 2.70 3.18
C SER A 93 8.96 1.91 2.79
N VAL A 94 8.83 1.07 1.77
CA VAL A 94 9.92 0.19 1.30
C VAL A 94 10.14 0.42 -0.18
N TRP A 95 11.39 0.71 -0.56
CA TRP A 95 11.87 0.69 -1.93
C TRP A 95 12.45 -0.68 -2.26
N MET A 96 12.12 -1.20 -3.43
CA MET A 96 12.57 -2.49 -3.92
C MET A 96 12.95 -2.38 -5.40
N ARG A 97 14.12 -2.89 -5.77
CA ARG A 97 14.53 -2.97 -7.18
C ARG A 97 14.25 -4.35 -7.76
N TYR A 98 13.47 -4.38 -8.83
CA TYR A 98 13.25 -5.56 -9.65
C TYR A 98 13.81 -5.36 -11.06
N SER A 99 13.97 -6.46 -11.82
CA SER A 99 14.44 -6.41 -13.21
C SER A 99 13.49 -5.63 -14.14
N TYR A 100 12.21 -5.53 -13.78
CA TYR A 100 11.19 -4.81 -14.54
C TYR A 100 10.96 -3.36 -14.05
N GLY A 101 11.73 -2.89 -13.07
CA GLY A 101 11.66 -1.52 -12.56
C GLY A 101 11.69 -1.41 -11.04
N ASN A 102 11.65 -0.16 -10.56
CA ASN A 102 11.66 0.16 -9.15
C ASN A 102 10.23 0.12 -8.59
N SER A 103 10.02 -0.63 -7.51
CA SER A 103 8.72 -0.77 -6.84
C SER A 103 8.79 -0.15 -5.46
N VAL A 104 7.73 0.58 -5.07
CA VAL A 104 7.60 1.11 -3.71
C VAL A 104 6.37 0.54 -3.01
N CYS A 105 6.56 0.13 -1.76
CA CYS A 105 5.49 -0.25 -0.85
C CYS A 105 5.20 0.94 0.07
N ILE A 106 3.94 1.39 0.09
CA ILE A 106 3.52 2.54 0.90
C ILE A 106 2.40 2.15 1.88
N SER A 107 2.29 2.92 2.95
CA SER A 107 1.24 2.83 3.95
C SER A 107 0.03 3.70 3.56
N SER A 108 -1.18 3.22 3.86
CA SER A 108 -2.45 3.95 3.65
C SER A 108 -3.04 4.51 4.94
N GLN A 109 -2.56 4.05 6.10
CA GLN A 109 -3.00 4.49 7.42
C GLN A 109 -1.82 4.53 8.41
N ALA A 110 -1.96 5.30 9.49
CA ALA A 110 -1.08 5.25 10.65
C ALA A 110 -1.64 4.23 11.65
N GLY A 111 -1.11 3.00 11.63
CA GLY A 111 -1.71 1.85 12.31
C GLY A 111 -2.79 1.18 11.46
N CYS A 112 -3.45 0.15 12.00
CA CYS A 112 -4.50 -0.59 11.31
C CYS A 112 -5.48 -1.22 12.31
N ARG A 113 -6.78 -1.11 12.04
CA ARG A 113 -7.83 -1.67 12.92
C ARG A 113 -8.21 -3.12 12.60
N MET A 114 -7.65 -3.73 11.55
CA MET A 114 -8.08 -5.06 11.08
C MET A 114 -7.65 -6.22 11.99
N GLY A 115 -6.61 -6.04 12.80
CA GLY A 115 -6.23 -7.02 13.84
C GLY A 115 -5.76 -8.38 13.32
N CYS A 116 -5.22 -8.46 12.09
CA CYS A 116 -4.72 -9.71 11.50
C CYS A 116 -3.58 -10.31 12.35
N ARG A 117 -3.71 -11.59 12.73
CA ARG A 117 -2.82 -12.28 13.68
C ARG A 117 -1.45 -12.71 13.13
N PHE A 118 -1.05 -12.16 11.98
CA PHE A 118 0.26 -12.37 11.36
C PHE A 118 0.90 -11.02 10.97
N CYS A 119 0.28 -9.90 11.36
CA CYS A 119 0.66 -8.56 10.93
C CYS A 119 0.99 -7.67 12.13
N ALA A 120 2.18 -7.07 12.13
CA ALA A 120 2.59 -6.14 13.17
C ALA A 120 1.81 -4.81 13.12
N SER A 121 1.32 -4.42 11.94
CA SER A 121 0.61 -3.15 11.72
C SER A 121 -0.70 -3.00 12.49
N GLY A 122 -1.31 -4.12 12.92
CA GLY A 122 -2.54 -4.10 13.73
C GLY A 122 -2.28 -3.90 15.23
N ILE A 123 -1.03 -4.03 15.68
CA ILE A 123 -0.66 -3.87 17.08
C ILE A 123 -0.68 -2.38 17.44
N GLY A 124 -1.44 -2.03 18.47
CA GLY A 124 -1.70 -0.63 18.85
C GLY A 124 -2.92 -0.01 18.14
N GLY A 125 -3.58 -0.75 17.24
CA GLY A 125 -4.80 -0.28 16.57
C GLY A 125 -4.55 0.77 15.48
N LEU A 126 -5.60 1.52 15.15
CA LEU A 126 -5.56 2.59 14.16
C LEU A 126 -5.55 3.95 14.86
N GLU A 127 -4.57 4.79 14.54
CA GLU A 127 -4.56 6.21 14.93
C GLU A 127 -5.46 7.01 13.99
N ARG A 128 -5.15 6.98 12.68
CA ARG A 128 -5.95 7.63 11.64
C ARG A 128 -5.61 7.14 10.23
N SER A 129 -6.50 7.47 9.30
CA SER A 129 -6.24 7.36 7.86
C SER A 129 -5.28 8.44 7.37
N LEU A 130 -4.48 8.10 6.35
CA LEU A 130 -3.61 9.08 5.67
C LEU A 130 -4.38 9.88 4.62
N SER A 131 -4.00 11.13 4.43
CA SER A 131 -4.47 11.94 3.30
C SER A 131 -3.87 11.45 1.97
N PRO A 132 -4.43 11.85 0.82
CA PRO A 132 -3.83 11.57 -0.48
C PRO A 132 -2.38 12.07 -0.59
N SER A 133 -2.10 13.28 -0.07
CA SER A 133 -0.75 13.87 -0.11
C SER A 133 0.26 13.12 0.74
N GLU A 134 -0.13 12.53 1.87
CA GLU A 134 0.76 11.73 2.71
C GLU A 134 1.10 10.38 2.04
N MET A 135 0.16 9.79 1.30
CA MET A 135 0.43 8.60 0.48
C MET A 135 1.34 8.93 -0.71
N LEU A 136 1.09 10.05 -1.42
CA LEU A 136 1.98 10.53 -2.49
C LEU A 136 3.37 10.89 -1.95
N GLY A 137 3.43 11.55 -0.80
CA GLY A 137 4.65 12.00 -0.16
C GLY A 137 5.60 10.82 0.11
N GLN A 138 5.10 9.66 0.53
CA GLN A 138 5.94 8.45 0.65
C GLN A 138 6.61 8.06 -0.67
N VAL A 139 5.87 8.09 -1.79
CA VAL A 139 6.41 7.80 -3.13
C VAL A 139 7.45 8.85 -3.53
N TYR A 140 7.14 10.13 -3.35
CA TYR A 140 7.97 11.25 -3.75
C TYR A 140 9.27 11.33 -2.95
N ARG A 141 9.20 11.11 -1.63
CA ARG A 141 10.36 11.09 -0.75
C ARG A 141 11.28 9.93 -1.09
N LEU A 142 10.74 8.73 -1.33
CA LEU A 142 11.55 7.60 -1.78
C LEU A 142 12.23 7.88 -3.13
N GLN A 143 11.50 8.43 -4.11
CA GLN A 143 12.07 8.81 -5.41
C GLN A 143 13.23 9.82 -5.25
N ARG A 144 13.07 10.85 -4.39
CA ARG A 144 14.14 11.81 -4.10
C ARG A 144 15.34 11.17 -3.40
N ILE A 145 15.10 10.35 -2.37
CA ILE A 145 16.15 9.68 -1.58
C ILE A 145 16.98 8.74 -2.47
N MET A 146 16.32 7.99 -3.34
CA MET A 146 16.97 7.01 -4.21
C MET A 146 17.53 7.61 -5.50
N GLY A 147 17.13 8.83 -5.85
CA GLY A 147 17.56 9.51 -7.09
C GLY A 147 17.07 8.85 -8.37
N GLU A 148 16.07 7.97 -8.29
CA GLU A 148 15.58 7.17 -9.40
C GLU A 148 14.06 7.19 -9.48
N ARG A 149 13.51 7.10 -10.70
CA ARG A 149 12.07 7.13 -10.91
C ARG A 149 11.39 5.86 -10.40
N VAL A 150 10.27 6.02 -9.70
CA VAL A 150 9.38 4.92 -9.31
C VAL A 150 8.66 4.36 -10.54
N SER A 151 8.65 3.05 -10.69
CA SER A 151 7.97 2.35 -11.79
C SER A 151 6.66 1.72 -11.36
N ASN A 152 6.61 1.14 -10.15
CA ASN A 152 5.44 0.45 -9.62
C ASN A 152 5.15 0.88 -8.18
N VAL A 153 3.88 0.88 -7.81
CA VAL A 153 3.44 1.21 -6.44
C VAL A 153 2.57 0.09 -5.92
N VAL A 154 2.85 -0.39 -4.72
CA VAL A 154 2.01 -1.35 -4.00
C VAL A 154 1.52 -0.72 -2.70
N VAL A 155 0.21 -0.71 -2.49
CA VAL A 155 -0.41 -0.22 -1.25
C VAL A 155 -0.60 -1.44 -0.35
N MET A 156 0.52 -1.87 0.24
CA MET A 156 0.65 -3.08 1.07
C MET A 156 1.42 -2.82 2.38
N GLY A 157 1.67 -1.55 2.71
CA GLY A 157 2.35 -1.14 3.94
C GLY A 157 1.42 -1.21 5.16
N THR A 158 1.48 -0.20 6.01
CA THR A 158 0.59 -0.09 7.17
C THR A 158 -0.80 0.40 6.74
N GLY A 159 -1.86 -0.27 7.20
CA GLY A 159 -3.26 0.11 6.99
C GLY A 159 -4.05 -0.84 6.09
N GLU A 160 -5.37 -0.67 6.08
CA GLU A 160 -6.30 -1.31 5.13
C GLU A 160 -6.75 -0.25 4.10
N PRO A 161 -6.26 -0.32 2.84
CA PRO A 161 -6.56 0.70 1.83
C PRO A 161 -8.05 0.93 1.59
N LEU A 162 -8.89 -0.11 1.62
CA LEU A 162 -10.33 0.05 1.40
C LEU A 162 -11.07 0.62 2.62
N ASP A 163 -10.47 0.62 3.81
CA ASP A 163 -10.96 1.36 4.99
C ASP A 163 -10.68 2.87 4.84
N ASN A 164 -9.67 3.24 4.04
CA ASN A 164 -9.35 4.61 3.65
C ASN A 164 -9.77 4.94 2.19
N TYR A 165 -10.96 4.48 1.79
CA TYR A 165 -11.40 4.45 0.38
C TYR A 165 -11.29 5.79 -0.34
N GLY A 166 -11.85 6.87 0.22
CA GLY A 166 -11.87 8.18 -0.43
C GLY A 166 -10.47 8.73 -0.71
N SER A 167 -9.58 8.69 0.30
CA SER A 167 -8.20 9.15 0.13
C SER A 167 -7.42 8.27 -0.83
N LEU A 168 -7.68 6.95 -0.81
CA LEU A 168 -7.08 6.00 -1.74
C LEU A 168 -7.44 6.35 -3.19
N LEU A 169 -8.71 6.59 -3.50
CA LEU A 169 -9.13 6.95 -4.86
C LEU A 169 -8.46 8.24 -5.33
N THR A 170 -8.48 9.30 -4.52
CA THR A 170 -7.81 10.56 -4.86
C THR A 170 -6.31 10.36 -5.08
N PHE A 171 -5.65 9.56 -4.25
CA PHE A 171 -4.25 9.18 -4.42
C PHE A 171 -4.01 8.47 -5.77
N LEU A 172 -4.85 7.49 -6.14
CA LEU A 172 -4.72 6.76 -7.39
C LEU A 172 -4.89 7.69 -8.61
N HIS A 173 -5.86 8.61 -8.57
CA HIS A 173 -6.07 9.58 -9.64
C HIS A 173 -4.89 10.54 -9.80
N ILE A 174 -4.33 11.07 -8.70
CA ILE A 174 -3.18 11.98 -8.77
C ILE A 174 -1.92 11.24 -9.25
N LEU A 175 -1.64 10.05 -8.70
CA LEU A 175 -0.45 9.27 -9.03
C LEU A 175 -0.41 8.85 -10.51
N THR A 176 -1.58 8.50 -11.06
CA THR A 176 -1.70 7.93 -12.40
C THR A 176 -2.13 8.96 -13.45
N GLY A 177 -2.51 10.17 -13.00
CA GLY A 177 -2.92 11.27 -13.86
C GLY A 177 -1.79 11.83 -14.72
N GLU A 178 -2.17 12.37 -15.88
CA GLU A 178 -1.22 12.69 -16.94
C GLU A 178 -0.29 13.88 -16.65
N HIS A 179 -0.68 14.73 -15.69
CA HIS A 179 0.05 15.95 -15.33
C HIS A 179 1.06 15.75 -14.20
N GLY A 180 1.04 14.59 -13.52
CA GLY A 180 1.93 14.25 -12.41
C GLY A 180 3.00 13.23 -12.81
N LEU A 181 3.30 12.27 -11.93
CA LEU A 181 4.22 11.18 -12.26
C LEU A 181 3.74 10.29 -13.40
N HIS A 182 2.42 10.27 -13.67
CA HIS A 182 1.80 9.49 -14.75
C HIS A 182 2.25 8.01 -14.68
N ILE A 183 2.16 7.41 -13.49
CA ILE A 183 2.43 5.97 -13.35
C ILE A 183 1.27 5.21 -14.01
N SER A 184 1.57 4.19 -14.81
CA SER A 184 0.53 3.35 -15.38
C SER A 184 -0.32 2.74 -14.28
N GLN A 185 -1.64 2.80 -14.38
CA GLN A 185 -2.54 2.14 -13.44
C GLN A 185 -2.20 0.64 -13.30
N ARG A 186 -1.77 -0.02 -14.37
CA ARG A 186 -1.36 -1.44 -14.36
C ARG A 186 -0.13 -1.73 -13.51
N SER A 187 0.66 -0.70 -13.22
CA SER A 187 1.82 -0.74 -12.32
C SER A 187 1.46 -0.41 -10.86
N VAL A 188 0.17 -0.24 -10.56
CA VAL A 188 -0.33 -0.01 -9.21
C VAL A 188 -1.08 -1.24 -8.71
N THR A 189 -0.70 -1.73 -7.54
CA THR A 189 -1.41 -2.83 -6.85
C THR A 189 -1.98 -2.33 -5.54
N VAL A 190 -3.29 -2.49 -5.36
CA VAL A 190 -3.97 -2.21 -4.09
C VAL A 190 -4.30 -3.54 -3.43
N SER A 191 -3.88 -3.72 -2.18
CA SER A 191 -4.27 -4.90 -1.40
C SER A 191 -5.41 -4.59 -0.46
N THR A 192 -6.26 -5.58 -0.18
CA THR A 192 -7.31 -5.50 0.84
C THR A 192 -7.44 -6.81 1.61
N CYS A 193 -7.80 -6.72 2.89
CA CYS A 193 -8.22 -7.84 3.73
C CYS A 193 -9.63 -8.36 3.40
N GLY A 194 -10.36 -7.68 2.51
CA GLY A 194 -11.65 -8.11 2.00
C GLY A 194 -12.84 -7.34 2.56
N ILE A 195 -12.81 -6.00 2.51
CA ILE A 195 -14.00 -5.18 2.80
C ILE A 195 -14.95 -5.29 1.60
N VAL A 196 -15.86 -6.26 1.65
CA VAL A 196 -16.69 -6.68 0.51
C VAL A 196 -17.44 -5.52 -0.18
N PRO A 197 -18.16 -4.64 0.54
CA PRO A 197 -18.84 -3.50 -0.10
C PRO A 197 -17.89 -2.61 -0.91
N ARG A 198 -16.67 -2.39 -0.40
CA ARG A 198 -15.67 -1.55 -1.06
C ARG A 198 -15.03 -2.19 -2.29
N ILE A 199 -15.05 -3.52 -2.39
CA ILE A 199 -14.63 -4.21 -3.62
C ILE A 199 -15.62 -3.94 -4.75
N TYR A 200 -16.93 -3.93 -4.45
CA TYR A 200 -17.95 -3.54 -5.41
C TYR A 200 -17.84 -2.06 -5.81
N ASP A 201 -17.66 -1.16 -4.84
CA ASP A 201 -17.43 0.26 -5.12
C ASP A 201 -16.22 0.43 -6.06
N LEU A 202 -15.10 -0.23 -5.75
CA LEU A 202 -13.88 -0.15 -6.55
C LEU A 202 -14.03 -0.73 -7.97
N ALA A 203 -14.89 -1.74 -8.15
CA ALA A 203 -15.20 -2.28 -9.46
C ALA A 203 -15.88 -1.23 -10.35
N GLY A 204 -16.82 -0.46 -9.78
CA GLY A 204 -17.54 0.61 -10.47
C GLY A 204 -16.68 1.82 -10.87
N GLU A 205 -15.48 1.96 -10.30
CA GLU A 205 -14.52 2.99 -10.71
C GLU A 205 -13.81 2.63 -12.04
N HIS A 206 -13.92 1.38 -12.50
CA HIS A 206 -13.30 0.85 -13.73
C HIS A 206 -11.78 1.10 -13.89
N LEU A 207 -11.09 1.27 -12.76
CA LEU A 207 -9.64 1.47 -12.74
C LEU A 207 -8.91 0.24 -13.27
N GLN A 208 -7.81 0.48 -14.00
CA GLN A 208 -6.96 -0.56 -14.60
C GLN A 208 -5.87 -1.09 -13.66
N ILE A 209 -6.04 -0.88 -12.35
CA ILE A 209 -5.12 -1.33 -11.31
C ILE A 209 -5.13 -2.86 -11.16
N THR A 210 -4.20 -3.38 -10.36
CA THR A 210 -4.23 -4.76 -9.89
C THR A 210 -4.83 -4.81 -8.50
N LEU A 211 -5.92 -5.56 -8.32
CA LEU A 211 -6.49 -5.84 -7.01
C LEU A 211 -5.86 -7.09 -6.41
N ALA A 212 -5.30 -6.96 -5.22
CA ALA A 212 -4.77 -8.06 -4.42
C ALA A 212 -5.64 -8.34 -3.19
N ILE A 213 -6.02 -9.59 -2.97
CA ILE A 213 -6.87 -10.02 -1.86
C ILE A 213 -6.02 -10.78 -0.86
N SER A 214 -5.90 -10.26 0.35
CA SER A 214 -5.29 -10.95 1.49
C SER A 214 -6.22 -12.08 1.95
N LEU A 215 -6.02 -13.29 1.42
CA LEU A 215 -6.90 -14.44 1.65
C LEU A 215 -6.52 -15.18 2.93
N HIS A 216 -5.27 -15.65 2.97
CA HIS A 216 -4.54 -16.25 4.10
C HIS A 216 -5.16 -17.47 4.82
N GLY A 217 -6.40 -17.86 4.52
CA GLY A 217 -7.01 -19.09 4.96
C GLY A 217 -7.83 -19.69 3.82
N ALA A 218 -7.71 -21.01 3.62
CA ALA A 218 -8.43 -21.71 2.55
C ALA A 218 -9.92 -21.89 2.90
N THR A 219 -10.25 -21.99 4.19
CA THR A 219 -11.63 -22.10 4.69
C THR A 219 -12.05 -20.87 5.48
N GLN A 220 -13.36 -20.70 5.68
CA GLN A 220 -13.90 -19.58 6.47
C GLN A 220 -13.40 -19.61 7.92
N GLU A 221 -13.29 -20.80 8.52
CA GLU A 221 -12.83 -21.01 9.89
C GLU A 221 -11.39 -20.53 10.06
N LYS A 222 -10.50 -20.95 9.16
CA LYS A 222 -9.09 -20.52 9.18
C LYS A 222 -8.95 -19.02 8.92
N ARG A 223 -9.79 -18.47 8.05
CA ARG A 223 -9.81 -17.01 7.83
C ARG A 223 -10.22 -16.27 9.08
N LYS A 224 -11.26 -16.70 9.81
CA LYS A 224 -11.64 -16.09 11.10
C LYS A 224 -10.56 -16.18 12.16
N GLU A 225 -9.81 -17.29 12.18
CA GLU A 225 -8.69 -17.48 13.10
C GLU A 225 -7.57 -16.45 12.86
N LEU A 226 -7.23 -16.21 11.59
CA LEU A 226 -6.10 -15.34 11.21
C LEU A 226 -6.50 -13.87 11.02
N MET A 227 -7.74 -13.62 10.57
CA MET A 227 -8.21 -12.33 10.09
C MET A 227 -9.60 -12.01 10.65
N PRO A 228 -9.71 -11.17 11.70
CA PRO A 228 -10.98 -10.83 12.33
C PRO A 228 -12.06 -10.29 11.38
N VAL A 229 -11.67 -9.62 10.29
CA VAL A 229 -12.56 -9.13 9.23
C VAL A 229 -13.44 -10.23 8.63
N ALA A 230 -12.98 -11.49 8.64
CA ALA A 230 -13.75 -12.62 8.12
C ALA A 230 -15.02 -12.92 8.96
N ASN A 231 -15.14 -12.35 10.17
CA ASN A 231 -16.39 -12.41 10.94
C ASN A 231 -17.47 -11.48 10.37
N ALA A 232 -17.06 -10.36 9.76
CA ALA A 232 -17.98 -9.42 9.12
C ALA A 232 -18.29 -9.80 7.68
N TYR A 233 -17.29 -10.31 6.94
CA TYR A 233 -17.43 -10.68 5.53
C TYR A 233 -17.00 -12.13 5.31
N GLY A 234 -17.95 -12.98 4.92
CA GLY A 234 -17.70 -14.40 4.67
C GLY A 234 -16.78 -14.66 3.48
N LEU A 235 -16.12 -15.82 3.44
CA LEU A 235 -15.31 -16.25 2.31
C LEU A 235 -16.13 -16.31 1.01
N GLU A 236 -17.35 -16.82 1.06
CA GLU A 236 -18.22 -16.90 -0.12
C GLU A 236 -18.60 -15.51 -0.65
N ASP A 237 -18.95 -14.57 0.24
CA ASP A 237 -19.23 -13.17 -0.13
C ASP A 237 -18.01 -12.50 -0.74
N LEU A 238 -16.82 -12.73 -0.15
CA LEU A 238 -15.57 -12.19 -0.68
C LEU A 238 -15.29 -12.73 -2.09
N LEU A 239 -15.42 -14.05 -2.29
CA LEU A 239 -15.17 -14.66 -3.58
C LEU A 239 -16.19 -14.18 -4.63
N SER A 240 -17.45 -13.97 -4.24
CA SER A 240 -18.48 -13.40 -5.10
C SER A 240 -18.16 -11.95 -5.49
N ALA A 241 -17.65 -11.14 -4.55
CA ALA A 241 -17.19 -9.79 -4.84
C ALA A 241 -15.97 -9.77 -5.77
N CYS A 242 -15.07 -10.73 -5.61
CA CYS A 242 -13.93 -10.93 -6.53
C CYS A 242 -14.41 -11.28 -7.95
N ASP A 243 -15.38 -12.17 -8.08
CA ASP A 243 -15.93 -12.55 -9.38
C ASP A 243 -16.64 -11.36 -10.06
N ALA A 244 -17.38 -10.57 -9.29
CA ALA A 244 -18.01 -9.33 -9.77
C ALA A 244 -16.96 -8.31 -10.23
N TYR A 245 -15.90 -8.09 -9.43
CA TYR A 245 -14.81 -7.19 -9.81
C TYR A 245 -14.13 -7.63 -11.12
N PHE A 246 -13.88 -8.93 -11.29
CA PHE A 246 -13.32 -9.45 -12.54
C PHE A 246 -14.28 -9.27 -13.72
N SER A 247 -15.58 -9.55 -13.52
CA SER A 247 -16.60 -9.39 -14.57
C SER A 247 -16.75 -7.94 -15.02
N GLU A 248 -16.70 -6.98 -14.10
CA GLU A 248 -16.88 -5.56 -14.39
C GLU A 248 -15.66 -4.92 -15.06
N THR A 249 -14.45 -5.33 -14.66
CA THR A 249 -13.20 -4.65 -15.05
C THR A 249 -12.35 -5.44 -16.04
N GLY A 250 -12.59 -6.75 -16.17
CA GLY A 250 -11.71 -7.70 -16.87
C GLY A 250 -10.33 -7.86 -16.22
N ARG A 251 -10.10 -7.28 -15.03
CA ARG A 251 -8.79 -7.27 -14.36
C ARG A 251 -8.63 -8.51 -13.49
N ARG A 252 -7.60 -9.30 -13.78
CA ARG A 252 -7.23 -10.49 -13.01
C ARG A 252 -6.92 -10.12 -11.55
N ILE A 253 -7.49 -10.87 -10.61
CA ILE A 253 -7.25 -10.72 -9.18
C ILE A 253 -6.02 -11.52 -8.75
N THR A 254 -5.23 -10.96 -7.84
CA THR A 254 -4.16 -11.69 -7.14
C THR A 254 -4.61 -12.04 -5.74
N PHE A 255 -4.51 -13.29 -5.31
CA PHE A 255 -4.72 -13.70 -3.92
C PHE A 255 -3.36 -13.81 -3.23
N GLU A 256 -3.22 -13.14 -2.10
CA GLU A 256 -2.04 -13.20 -1.23
C GLU A 256 -2.29 -14.25 -0.14
N TYR A 257 -1.32 -15.15 0.05
CA TYR A 257 -1.43 -16.26 0.98
C TYR A 257 -0.16 -16.40 1.82
N SER A 258 -0.21 -15.79 3.00
CA SER A 258 0.76 -15.91 4.08
C SER A 258 0.85 -17.37 4.53
N LEU A 259 1.87 -18.10 4.09
CA LEU A 259 2.08 -19.51 4.35
C LEU A 259 2.73 -19.69 5.74
N ILE A 260 2.01 -20.36 6.63
CA ILE A 260 2.33 -20.57 8.05
C ILE A 260 2.36 -22.06 8.33
N ARG A 261 3.50 -22.52 8.86
CA ARG A 261 3.76 -23.94 9.13
C ARG A 261 2.73 -24.54 10.08
N GLY A 262 2.06 -25.60 9.66
CA GLY A 262 1.10 -26.37 10.45
C GLY A 262 -0.24 -25.69 10.67
N VAL A 263 -0.46 -24.49 10.11
CA VAL A 263 -1.71 -23.74 10.27
C VAL A 263 -2.49 -23.74 8.96
N ASN A 264 -1.84 -23.35 7.87
CA ASN A 264 -2.49 -23.17 6.57
C ASN A 264 -1.67 -23.70 5.39
N ASP A 265 -0.73 -24.63 5.64
CA ASP A 265 0.14 -25.26 4.63
C ASP A 265 -0.13 -26.77 4.46
N THR A 266 -1.34 -27.24 4.80
CA THR A 266 -1.69 -28.67 4.81
C THR A 266 -2.24 -29.19 3.46
N GLU A 267 -2.34 -30.51 3.31
CA GLU A 267 -2.98 -31.12 2.12
C GLU A 267 -4.47 -30.74 1.97
N GLU A 268 -5.14 -30.48 3.09
CA GLU A 268 -6.53 -30.03 3.10
C GLU A 268 -6.62 -28.58 2.59
N ASP A 269 -5.71 -27.70 3.04
CA ASP A 269 -5.63 -26.33 2.53
C ASP A 269 -5.37 -26.29 1.03
N ALA A 270 -4.47 -27.15 0.53
CA ALA A 270 -4.20 -27.22 -0.90
C ALA A 270 -5.44 -27.63 -1.70
N ARG A 271 -6.17 -28.66 -1.24
CA ARG A 271 -7.41 -29.12 -1.86
C ARG A 271 -8.48 -28.03 -1.88
N GLU A 272 -8.63 -27.32 -0.78
CA GLU A 272 -9.62 -26.26 -0.66
C GLU A 272 -9.25 -25.03 -1.51
N LEU A 273 -7.98 -24.64 -1.55
CA LEU A 273 -7.49 -23.61 -2.48
C LEU A 273 -7.75 -23.98 -3.94
N ILE A 274 -7.54 -25.25 -4.32
CA ILE A 274 -7.88 -25.74 -5.67
C ILE A 274 -9.38 -25.59 -5.94
N ARG A 275 -10.22 -25.95 -4.97
CA ARG A 275 -11.68 -25.85 -5.09
C ARG A 275 -12.13 -24.41 -5.29
N ILE A 276 -11.62 -23.47 -4.49
CA ILE A 276 -12.08 -22.07 -4.52
C ILE A 276 -11.34 -21.22 -5.55
N LEU A 277 -10.11 -21.53 -5.96
CA LEU A 277 -9.38 -20.70 -6.91
C LEU A 277 -9.34 -21.30 -8.32
N GLY A 278 -9.48 -22.62 -8.46
CA GLY A 278 -9.42 -23.31 -9.76
C GLY A 278 -10.40 -22.78 -10.81
N PRO A 279 -11.66 -22.45 -10.48
CA PRO A 279 -12.61 -21.88 -11.44
C PRO A 279 -12.32 -20.41 -11.83
N ARG A 280 -11.39 -19.73 -11.14
CA ARG A 280 -11.22 -18.27 -11.24
C ARG A 280 -9.97 -17.92 -12.05
N ASN A 281 -10.09 -16.92 -12.92
CA ASN A 281 -8.93 -16.30 -13.53
C ASN A 281 -8.21 -15.44 -12.48
N CYS A 282 -7.28 -16.07 -11.77
CA CYS A 282 -6.55 -15.43 -10.69
C CYS A 282 -5.08 -15.82 -10.68
N HIS A 283 -4.32 -15.12 -9.85
CA HIS A 283 -2.97 -15.49 -9.47
C HIS A 283 -2.91 -15.72 -7.97
N LEU A 284 -2.20 -16.74 -7.52
CA LEU A 284 -1.96 -16.97 -6.09
C LEU A 284 -0.50 -16.68 -5.78
N ASN A 285 -0.26 -15.73 -4.89
CA ASN A 285 1.06 -15.40 -4.39
C ASN A 285 1.23 -15.98 -2.97
N LEU A 286 2.10 -16.98 -2.86
CA LEU A 286 2.44 -17.59 -1.57
C LEU A 286 3.56 -16.76 -0.92
N ILE A 287 3.33 -16.28 0.29
CA ILE A 287 4.29 -15.50 1.06
C ILE A 287 4.69 -16.31 2.29
N PRO A 288 5.89 -16.90 2.34
CA PRO A 288 6.37 -17.52 3.57
C PRO A 288 6.43 -16.48 4.69
N VAL A 289 5.67 -16.69 5.76
CA VAL A 289 5.58 -15.70 6.84
C VAL A 289 6.87 -15.71 7.66
N ASN A 290 7.49 -14.54 7.79
CA ASN A 290 8.57 -14.33 8.74
C ASN A 290 8.01 -14.33 10.16
N ALA A 291 8.75 -14.88 11.11
CA ALA A 291 8.30 -14.95 12.50
C ALA A 291 7.99 -13.55 13.04
N VAL A 292 6.73 -13.30 13.37
CA VAL A 292 6.32 -12.11 14.14
C VAL A 292 6.39 -12.49 15.60
N LYS A 293 7.21 -11.78 16.38
CA LYS A 293 7.57 -12.12 17.78
C LYS A 293 6.33 -12.36 18.66
N GLU A 294 5.22 -11.69 18.36
CA GLU A 294 4.00 -11.66 19.19
C GLU A 294 3.04 -12.81 18.95
N TYR A 295 3.09 -13.42 17.76
CA TYR A 295 2.08 -14.40 17.35
C TYR A 295 2.60 -15.85 17.34
N ASN A 296 3.87 -16.07 17.72
CA ASN A 296 4.52 -17.39 17.79
C ASN A 296 4.32 -18.24 16.52
N LEU A 297 4.22 -17.59 15.36
CA LEU A 297 4.02 -18.23 14.06
C LEU A 297 5.36 -18.72 13.51
N LYS A 298 5.33 -19.89 12.87
CA LYS A 298 6.54 -20.52 12.30
C LYS A 298 6.52 -20.46 10.79
N GLN A 299 7.64 -20.05 10.22
CA GLN A 299 7.86 -20.12 8.77
C GLN A 299 7.88 -21.59 8.32
N PRO A 300 7.23 -21.93 7.19
CA PRO A 300 7.32 -23.26 6.61
C PRO A 300 8.73 -23.53 6.07
N ASP A 301 9.16 -24.78 6.14
CA ASP A 301 10.43 -25.20 5.53
C ASP A 301 10.36 -24.94 4.02
N ARG A 302 11.46 -24.45 3.40
CA ARG A 302 11.48 -24.12 1.95
C ARG A 302 10.98 -25.26 1.06
N LYS A 303 11.32 -26.51 1.42
CA LYS A 303 10.85 -27.70 0.70
C LYS A 303 9.33 -27.88 0.79
N ASN A 304 8.73 -27.60 1.94
CA ASN A 304 7.28 -27.69 2.13
C ASN A 304 6.56 -26.61 1.34
N ALA A 305 7.04 -25.36 1.39
CA ALA A 305 6.50 -24.27 0.60
C ALA A 305 6.56 -24.57 -0.91
N GLN A 306 7.67 -25.11 -1.39
CA GLN A 306 7.82 -25.52 -2.79
C GLN A 306 6.89 -26.68 -3.15
N ASN A 307 6.76 -27.69 -2.28
CA ASN A 307 5.84 -28.80 -2.49
C ASN A 307 4.38 -28.32 -2.54
N PHE A 308 3.99 -27.39 -1.67
CA PHE A 308 2.66 -26.78 -1.65
C PHE A 308 2.39 -26.03 -2.96
N LYS A 309 3.33 -25.19 -3.41
CA LYS A 309 3.29 -24.54 -4.72
C LYS A 309 3.09 -25.54 -5.86
N ASN A 310 3.96 -26.56 -5.94
CA ASN A 310 3.95 -27.53 -7.04
C ASN A 310 2.61 -28.30 -7.12
N LYS A 311 1.98 -28.57 -5.98
CA LYS A 311 0.66 -29.20 -5.96
C LYS A 311 -0.40 -28.29 -6.58
N LEU A 312 -0.49 -27.04 -6.12
CA LEU A 312 -1.48 -26.09 -6.65
C LEU A 312 -1.30 -25.86 -8.16
N GLU A 313 -0.06 -25.77 -8.64
CA GLU A 313 0.24 -25.65 -10.07
C GLU A 313 -0.17 -26.90 -10.86
N LYS A 314 0.01 -28.10 -10.31
CA LYS A 314 -0.42 -29.36 -10.94
C LYS A 314 -1.93 -29.39 -11.21
N TYR A 315 -2.71 -28.65 -10.43
CA TYR A 315 -4.16 -28.52 -10.60
C TYR A 315 -4.57 -27.22 -11.32
N GLY A 316 -3.62 -26.56 -12.01
CA GLY A 316 -3.92 -25.45 -12.93
C GLY A 316 -3.98 -24.07 -12.30
N ILE A 317 -3.65 -23.92 -11.01
CA ILE A 317 -3.57 -22.58 -10.39
C ILE A 317 -2.25 -21.92 -10.78
N ASN A 318 -2.30 -20.66 -11.23
CA ASN A 318 -1.11 -19.85 -11.45
C ASN A 318 -0.53 -19.41 -10.10
N VAL A 319 0.54 -20.06 -9.64
CA VAL A 319 1.14 -19.79 -8.32
C VAL A 319 2.54 -19.20 -8.43
N THR A 320 2.85 -18.19 -7.63
CA THR A 320 4.22 -17.74 -7.37
C THR A 320 4.55 -17.90 -5.90
N LEU A 321 5.78 -18.36 -5.61
CA LEU A 321 6.33 -18.30 -4.27
C LEU A 321 7.15 -17.02 -4.17
N ARG A 322 6.70 -16.06 -3.36
CA ARG A 322 7.33 -14.75 -3.22
C ARG A 322 8.73 -14.92 -2.66
N ARG A 323 9.71 -14.29 -3.32
CA ARG A 323 11.07 -14.17 -2.80
C ARG A 323 11.07 -13.21 -1.61
N GLU A 324 11.70 -13.63 -0.53
CA GLU A 324 11.96 -12.77 0.63
C GLU A 324 12.98 -11.69 0.24
N MET A 325 12.69 -10.43 0.58
CA MET A 325 13.58 -9.29 0.31
C MET A 325 13.72 -8.44 1.56
N GLY A 326 14.91 -7.89 1.79
CA GLY A 326 15.21 -7.10 2.98
C GLY A 326 15.11 -7.88 4.29
N ALA A 327 15.40 -9.20 4.26
CA ALA A 327 15.32 -10.07 5.43
C ALA A 327 16.24 -9.63 6.59
N ASP A 328 17.35 -8.96 6.27
CA ASP A 328 18.36 -8.44 7.19
C ASP A 328 18.01 -7.09 7.83
N ILE A 329 16.91 -6.45 7.40
CA ILE A 329 16.52 -5.09 7.83
C ILE A 329 15.08 -5.02 8.35
N ASP A 330 14.54 -6.13 8.87
CA ASP A 330 13.13 -6.22 9.29
C ASP A 330 12.18 -5.81 8.16
N GLY A 331 12.43 -6.32 6.94
CA GLY A 331 11.74 -5.91 5.70
C GLY A 331 10.24 -6.19 5.65
N ALA A 332 9.68 -6.90 6.63
CA ALA A 332 8.24 -7.10 6.72
C ALA A 332 7.50 -5.82 7.17
N CYS A 333 6.25 -5.70 6.74
CA CYS A 333 5.44 -4.50 6.97
C CYS A 333 5.15 -4.28 8.46
N GLY A 334 5.37 -3.05 8.95
CA GLY A 334 4.98 -2.59 10.29
C GLY A 334 6.00 -2.84 11.41
N GLN A 335 7.13 -3.51 11.12
CA GLN A 335 8.12 -3.86 12.15
C GLN A 335 8.98 -2.67 12.62
N LEU A 336 9.35 -1.75 11.73
CA LEU A 336 10.25 -0.62 12.01
C LEU A 336 9.55 0.50 12.83
N ARG A 337 8.35 0.91 12.41
CA ARG A 337 7.43 1.79 13.13
C ARG A 337 7.22 1.27 14.53
N ARG A 338 6.94 -0.03 14.68
CA ARG A 338 6.68 -0.60 15.99
C ARG A 338 7.91 -0.55 16.89
N SER A 339 9.08 -0.90 16.36
CA SER A 339 10.35 -0.75 17.06
C SER A 339 10.53 0.69 17.57
N TYR A 340 10.31 1.69 16.71
CA TYR A 340 10.44 3.10 17.06
C TYR A 340 9.43 3.57 18.11
N VAL A 341 8.14 3.22 17.96
CA VAL A 341 7.09 3.59 18.93
C VAL A 341 7.38 2.97 20.29
N GLN A 342 7.83 1.71 20.33
CA GLN A 342 8.21 1.01 21.54
C GLN A 342 9.37 1.72 22.26
N THR A 343 10.46 2.04 21.55
CA THR A 343 11.60 2.78 22.13
C THR A 343 11.17 4.13 22.70
N ARG A 344 10.29 4.87 22.02
CA ARG A 344 9.83 6.17 22.51
C ARG A 344 8.93 6.11 23.74
N ILE A 345 8.14 5.05 23.88
CA ILE A 345 7.34 4.82 25.10
C ILE A 345 8.30 4.54 26.27
N GLU A 346 9.28 3.65 26.06
CA GLU A 346 10.28 3.31 27.08
C GLU A 346 11.11 4.53 27.50
N GLU A 347 11.48 5.41 26.56
CA GLU A 347 12.18 6.67 26.85
C GLU A 347 11.31 7.72 27.58
N ALA A 348 9.98 7.66 27.43
CA ALA A 348 9.06 8.60 28.09
C ALA A 348 8.64 8.16 29.50
N GLU A 349 8.87 6.89 29.85
CA GLU A 349 8.61 6.31 31.18
C GLU A 349 9.81 6.43 32.14
N ILE A 350 10.96 6.93 31.66
CA ILE A 350 12.18 7.26 32.41
C ILE A 350 12.20 8.76 32.69
#